data_AF-A0A2V7D0M9-F1
#
_entry.id   AF-A0A2V7D0M9-F1
#
_cell.length_a   1.000
_cell.length_b   1.000
_cell.length_c   1.000
_cell.angle_alpha   90.00
_cell.angle_beta   90.00
_cell.angle_gamma   90.00
#
_symmetry.space_group_name_H-M   'P 1'
#
loop_
_entity.id
_entity.type
_entity.pdbx_description
1 polymer ?
#
loop_
_entity_poly.entity_id
_entity_poly.type
_entity_poly.pdbx_seq_one_letter_code
_entity_poly.pdbx_strand_id
1 'polypeptide(L)'
;MRLVRPRLLEWQWGDYSAKHRDRTNLLLHIVAVPLFEVATIALIVGTATGSGRAAGLALAGLVASVLIEGRGHRREPEVPAPFAGPIDFVSRFVAEQWVTFPRFVLSGGWARNLRHPAGPRSPS
;
A
#
# COMPACT_ATOMS: atom_id res chain seq x y z
N MET A 1 -5.47 -24.18 5.29
CA MET A 1 -4.89 -22.88 4.88
C MET A 1 -5.90 -21.79 5.20
N ARG A 2 -5.51 -20.73 5.93
CA ARG A 2 -6.41 -19.56 6.11
C ARG A 2 -6.23 -18.63 4.91
N LEU A 3 -7.32 -18.40 4.19
CA LEU A 3 -7.34 -17.53 3.01
C LEU A 3 -7.12 -16.06 3.37
N VAL A 4 -7.60 -15.64 4.55
CA VAL A 4 -7.47 -14.28 5.11
C VAL A 4 -7.02 -14.36 6.57
N ARG A 5 -6.16 -13.43 7.01
CA ARG A 5 -5.71 -13.37 8.41
C ARG A 5 -6.85 -12.98 9.35
N PRO A 6 -7.01 -13.66 10.51
CA PRO A 6 -7.93 -13.21 11.53
C PRO A 6 -7.51 -11.84 12.07
N ARG A 7 -8.50 -10.97 12.31
CA ARG A 7 -8.28 -9.60 12.82
C ARG A 7 -7.28 -8.81 11.96
N LEU A 8 -7.39 -8.95 10.64
CA LEU A 8 -6.49 -8.38 9.64
C LEU A 8 -6.13 -6.91 9.92
N LEU A 9 -7.12 -6.05 10.16
CA LEU A 9 -6.89 -4.63 10.41
C LEU A 9 -6.12 -4.36 11.71
N GLU A 10 -6.45 -5.08 12.79
CA GLU A 10 -5.73 -4.97 14.07
C GLU A 10 -4.28 -5.44 13.92
N TRP A 11 -4.09 -6.58 13.25
CA TRP A 11 -2.78 -7.14 12.97
C TRP A 11 -1.93 -6.22 12.09
N GLN A 12 -2.49 -5.73 10.98
CA GLN A 12 -1.78 -4.85 10.05
C GLN A 12 -1.45 -3.51 10.69
N TRP A 13 -2.33 -2.99 11.56
CA TRP A 13 -2.12 -1.73 12.27
C TRP A 13 -1.03 -1.83 13.35
N GLY A 14 -0.96 -2.95 14.08
CA GLY A 14 -0.13 -3.13 15.27
C GLY A 14 1.36 -2.84 15.07
N ASP A 15 1.89 -3.12 13.88
CA ASP A 15 3.29 -2.88 13.53
C ASP A 15 3.48 -1.99 12.28
N TYR A 16 2.40 -1.38 11.77
CA TYR A 16 2.41 -0.62 10.52
C TYR A 16 3.48 0.47 10.51
N SER A 17 3.54 1.25 11.60
CA SER A 17 4.50 2.35 11.77
C SER A 17 5.94 1.88 11.87
N ALA A 18 6.20 0.66 12.38
CA ALA A 18 7.56 0.11 12.47
C ALA A 18 8.06 -0.35 11.09
N LYS A 19 7.14 -0.83 10.24
CA LYS A 19 7.41 -1.33 8.88
C LYS A 19 7.43 -0.26 7.79
N HIS A 20 7.17 1.00 8.13
CA HIS A 20 7.12 2.12 7.19
C HIS A 20 8.07 3.24 7.61
N ARG A 21 9.39 2.98 7.57
CA ARG A 21 10.41 3.93 8.05
C ARG A 21 11.36 4.43 6.98
N ASP A 22 11.38 3.84 5.79
CA ASP A 22 12.18 4.36 4.68
C ASP A 22 11.54 5.64 4.13
N ARG A 23 12.33 6.72 4.04
CA ARG A 23 11.84 8.02 3.58
C ARG A 23 11.29 7.95 2.16
N THR A 24 11.98 7.23 1.26
CA THR A 24 11.53 7.10 -0.12
C THR A 24 10.25 6.29 -0.18
N ASN A 25 10.14 5.19 0.56
CA ASN A 25 8.90 4.41 0.65
C ASN A 25 7.71 5.26 1.12
N LEU A 26 7.90 6.07 2.16
CA LEU A 26 6.86 6.98 2.66
C LEU A 26 6.40 8.01 1.60
N LEU A 27 7.33 8.57 0.84
CA LEU A 27 7.03 9.52 -0.25
C LEU A 27 6.38 8.84 -1.46
N LEU A 28 6.75 7.59 -1.76
CA LEU A 28 6.10 6.82 -2.82
C LEU A 28 4.66 6.47 -2.41
N HIS A 29 4.44 6.01 -1.17
CA HIS A 29 3.10 5.64 -0.69
C HIS A 29 2.12 6.81 -0.68
N ILE A 30 2.53 8.01 -0.25
CA ILE A 30 1.62 9.16 -0.18
C ILE A 30 1.07 9.57 -1.55
N VAL A 31 1.72 9.15 -2.64
CA VAL A 31 1.27 9.37 -4.03
C VAL A 31 0.61 8.12 -4.60
N ALA A 32 1.19 6.94 -4.37
CA ALA A 32 0.74 5.70 -4.98
C ALA A 32 -0.60 5.22 -4.42
N VAL A 33 -0.87 5.40 -3.13
CA VAL A 33 -2.14 4.99 -2.51
C VAL A 33 -3.32 5.81 -3.08
N PRO A 34 -3.28 7.16 -3.13
CA PRO A 34 -4.34 7.92 -3.79
C PRO A 34 -4.49 7.58 -5.29
N LEU A 35 -3.39 7.30 -5.98
CA LEU A 35 -3.45 6.84 -7.37
C LEU A 35 -4.21 5.51 -7.48
N PHE A 36 -3.95 4.56 -6.58
CA PHE A 36 -4.66 3.28 -6.53
C PHE A 36 -6.16 3.49 -6.28
N GLU A 37 -6.53 4.34 -5.32
CA GLU A 37 -7.92 4.63 -4.97
C GLU A 37 -8.67 5.26 -6.15
N VAL A 38 -8.11 6.31 -6.77
CA VAL A 38 -8.70 6.99 -7.93
C VAL A 38 -8.79 6.04 -9.12
N ALA A 39 -7.75 5.26 -9.39
CA ALA A 39 -7.75 4.29 -10.48
C ALA A 39 -8.77 3.16 -10.24
N THR A 40 -8.95 2.71 -9.00
CA THR A 40 -9.99 1.74 -8.64
C THR A 40 -11.38 2.29 -8.94
N ILE A 41 -11.67 3.51 -8.48
CA ILE A 41 -12.96 4.17 -8.72
C ILE A 41 -13.19 4.39 -10.21
N ALA A 42 -12.18 4.89 -10.93
CA ALA A 42 -12.25 5.13 -12.37
C ALA A 42 -12.46 3.83 -13.16
N LEU A 43 -11.88 2.71 -12.72
CA LEU A 43 -12.11 1.41 -13.34
C LEU A 43 -13.57 0.98 -13.16
N ILE A 44 -14.12 1.12 -11.95
CA ILE A 44 -15.53 0.78 -11.66
C ILE A 44 -16.47 1.66 -12.50
N VAL A 45 -16.26 2.97 -12.53
CA VAL A 45 -17.11 3.90 -13.29
C VAL A 45 -16.95 3.68 -14.80
N GLY A 46 -15.73 3.52 -15.29
CA GLY A 46 -15.43 3.29 -16.70
C GLY A 46 -16.06 1.99 -17.21
N THR A 47 -16.01 0.93 -16.42
CA THR A 47 -16.69 -0.33 -16.75
C THR A 47 -18.21 -0.21 -16.69
N ALA A 48 -18.77 0.41 -15.64
CA ALA A 48 -20.21 0.61 -15.51
C ALA A 48 -20.83 1.48 -16.62
N THR A 49 -20.05 2.41 -17.18
CA THR A 49 -20.47 3.30 -18.28
C THR A 49 -20.13 2.75 -19.67
N GLY A 50 -19.52 1.57 -19.76
CA GLY A 50 -19.10 0.97 -21.03
C GLY A 50 -17.91 1.66 -21.72
N SER A 51 -17.20 2.55 -21.01
CA SER A 51 -16.04 3.27 -21.54
C SER A 51 -14.76 2.43 -21.44
N GLY A 52 -14.48 1.65 -22.49
CA GLY A 52 -13.25 0.83 -22.57
C GLY A 52 -11.96 1.64 -22.44
N ARG A 53 -11.92 2.88 -22.96
CA ARG A 53 -10.77 3.78 -22.80
C ARG A 53 -10.55 4.18 -21.34
N ALA A 54 -11.62 4.57 -20.63
CA ALA A 54 -11.52 4.92 -19.22
C ALA A 54 -11.09 3.72 -18.37
N ALA A 55 -11.70 2.55 -18.61
CA ALA A 55 -11.34 1.31 -17.94
C ALA A 55 -9.86 0.92 -18.21
N GLY A 56 -9.38 1.03 -19.45
CA GLY A 56 -8.00 0.74 -19.81
C GLY A 56 -6.97 1.65 -19.13
N LEU A 57 -7.23 2.96 -19.11
CA LEU A 57 -6.37 3.93 -18.41
C LEU A 57 -6.37 3.70 -16.90
N ALA A 58 -7.54 3.41 -16.33
CA ALA A 58 -7.67 3.09 -14.92
C ALA A 58 -6.90 1.81 -14.55
N LEU A 59 -7.00 0.76 -15.37
CA LEU A 59 -6.22 -0.46 -15.18
C LEU A 59 -4.71 -0.20 -15.23
N ALA A 60 -4.24 0.64 -16.16
CA ALA A 60 -2.83 1.04 -16.21
C ALA A 60 -2.40 1.78 -14.93
N GLY A 61 -3.25 2.66 -14.39
CA GLY A 61 -3.01 3.36 -13.12
C GLY A 61 -2.93 2.41 -11.91
N LEU A 62 -3.78 1.38 -11.87
CA LEU A 62 -3.73 0.33 -10.85
C LEU A 62 -2.42 -0.46 -10.91
N VAL A 63 -1.99 -0.85 -12.11
CA VAL A 63 -0.71 -1.55 -12.27
C VAL A 63 0.45 -0.65 -11.85
N ALA A 64 0.43 0.63 -12.23
CA ALA A 64 1.47 1.59 -11.87
C ALA A 64 1.58 1.79 -10.35
N SER A 65 0.46 1.98 -9.64
CA SER A 65 0.45 2.13 -8.17
C SER A 65 1.04 0.91 -7.47
N VAL A 66 0.57 -0.30 -7.78
CA VAL A 66 1.10 -1.56 -7.22
C VAL A 66 2.61 -1.69 -7.44
N LEU A 67 3.09 -1.33 -8.64
CA LEU A 67 4.51 -1.39 -8.99
C LEU A 67 5.36 -0.34 -8.25
N ILE A 68 4.80 0.83 -7.95
CA ILE A 68 5.48 1.89 -7.19
C ILE A 68 5.57 1.49 -5.72
N GLU A 69 4.47 1.04 -5.13
CA GLU A 69 4.43 0.56 -3.73
C GLU A 69 5.36 -0.63 -3.53
N GLY A 70 5.32 -1.61 -4.44
CA GLY A 70 6.22 -2.76 -4.40
C GLY A 70 7.71 -2.38 -4.47
N ARG A 71 8.06 -1.28 -5.16
CA ARG A 71 9.42 -0.74 -5.15
C ARG A 71 9.75 -0.03 -3.84
N GLY A 72 8.80 0.71 -3.28
CA GLY A 72 8.93 1.36 -1.98
C GLY A 72 9.17 0.33 -0.87
N HIS A 73 8.31 -0.67 -0.73
CA HIS A 73 8.40 -1.68 0.33
C HIS A 73 9.71 -2.48 0.30
N ARG A 74 10.32 -2.70 -0.89
CA ARG A 74 11.63 -3.38 -0.99
C ARG A 74 12.76 -2.63 -0.29
N ARG A 75 12.56 -1.34 0.01
CA ARG A 75 13.55 -0.49 0.67
C ARG A 75 13.44 -0.56 2.19
N GLU A 76 12.32 -1.06 2.72
CA GLU A 76 12.10 -1.09 4.15
C GLU A 76 13.14 -1.99 4.86
N PRO A 77 13.59 -1.60 6.07
CA PRO A 77 14.54 -2.37 6.85
C PRO A 77 13.98 -3.74 7.26
N GLU A 78 12.70 -3.76 7.65
CA GLU A 78 12.01 -4.93 8.15
C GLU A 78 11.38 -5.72 7.00
N VAL A 79 11.60 -7.03 6.97
CA VAL A 79 11.02 -7.91 5.95
C VAL A 79 9.54 -8.16 6.30
N PRO A 80 8.60 -7.88 5.39
CA PRO A 80 7.19 -8.17 5.62
C PRO A 80 6.95 -9.67 5.86
N ALA A 81 6.00 -10.00 6.73
CA ALA A 81 5.56 -11.38 6.90
C ALA A 81 5.15 -11.99 5.55
N PRO A 82 5.57 -13.23 5.24
CA PRO A 82 5.27 -13.86 3.96
C PRO A 82 3.77 -14.00 3.76
N PHE A 83 3.33 -13.91 2.51
CA PHE A 83 1.93 -14.11 2.16
C PHE A 83 1.58 -15.59 2.26
N ALA A 84 0.43 -15.89 2.86
CA ALA A 84 -0.09 -17.27 2.93
C ALA A 84 -0.66 -17.75 1.58
N GLY A 85 -0.86 -16.83 0.63
CA GLY A 85 -1.35 -17.08 -0.72
C GLY A 85 -1.85 -15.80 -1.39
N PRO A 86 -2.40 -15.90 -2.62
CA PRO A 86 -2.87 -14.73 -3.37
C PRO A 86 -3.99 -13.95 -2.67
N ILE A 87 -4.92 -14.64 -2.00
CA ILE A 87 -6.02 -13.98 -1.25
C ILE A 87 -5.48 -13.21 -0.03
N ASP A 88 -4.48 -13.75 0.66
CA ASP A 88 -3.82 -13.05 1.78
C ASP A 88 -3.09 -11.79 1.29
N PHE A 89 -2.44 -11.87 0.12
CA PHE A 89 -1.86 -10.70 -0.52
C PHE A 89 -2.91 -9.65 -0.85
N VAL A 90 -3.96 -10.01 -1.60
CA VAL A 90 -5.01 -9.07 -2.03
C VAL A 90 -5.72 -8.44 -0.83
N SER A 91 -6.07 -9.23 0.19
CA SER A 91 -6.75 -8.71 1.38
C SER A 91 -5.89 -7.73 2.17
N ARG A 92 -4.60 -8.04 2.40
CA ARG A 92 -3.66 -7.12 3.05
C ARG A 92 -3.47 -5.85 2.23
N PHE A 93 -3.29 -5.99 0.92
CA PHE A 93 -3.06 -4.86 0.03
C PHE A 93 -4.28 -3.94 0.01
N VAL A 94 -5.49 -4.45 -0.25
CA VAL A 94 -6.72 -3.63 -0.25
C VAL A 94 -6.96 -2.98 1.12
N ALA A 95 -6.76 -3.70 2.22
CA ALA A 95 -6.87 -3.14 3.56
C ALA A 95 -5.85 -2.02 3.81
N GLU A 96 -4.64 -2.14 3.25
CA GLU A 96 -3.62 -1.11 3.29
C GLU A 96 -4.09 0.16 2.60
N GLN A 97 -4.54 0.03 1.35
CA GLN A 97 -4.92 1.15 0.51
C GLN A 97 -6.07 1.96 1.12
N TRP A 98 -7.14 1.28 1.54
CA TRP A 98 -8.38 1.95 1.92
C TRP A 98 -8.55 2.25 3.41
N VAL A 99 -7.77 1.58 4.27
CA VAL A 99 -7.98 1.68 5.73
C VAL A 99 -6.67 2.01 6.45
N THR A 100 -5.67 1.15 6.34
CA THR A 100 -4.49 1.22 7.20
C THR A 100 -3.61 2.43 6.85
N PHE A 101 -3.32 2.67 5.57
CA PHE A 101 -2.51 3.80 5.15
C PHE A 101 -3.21 5.15 5.37
N PRO A 102 -4.49 5.35 4.97
CA PRO A 102 -5.21 6.58 5.29
C PRO A 102 -5.22 6.86 6.80
N ARG A 103 -5.50 5.85 7.63
CA ARG A 103 -5.43 5.97 9.09
C ARG A 103 -4.02 6.34 9.59
N PHE A 104 -2.98 5.78 8.99
CA PHE A 104 -1.58 6.08 9.33
C PHE A 104 -1.20 7.54 9.02
N VAL A 105 -1.68 8.07 7.89
CA VAL A 105 -1.51 9.49 7.53
C VAL A 105 -2.29 10.37 8.49
N LEU A 106 -3.58 10.10 8.69
CA LEU A 106 -4.47 10.93 9.51
C LEU A 106 -4.11 10.94 11.01
N SER A 107 -3.54 9.85 11.52
CA SER A 107 -3.00 9.79 12.89
C SER A 107 -1.63 10.46 13.07
N GLY A 108 -1.08 11.04 12.00
CA GLY A 108 0.24 11.68 11.97
C GLY A 108 1.42 10.71 11.97
N GLY A 109 1.19 9.40 11.87
CA GLY A 109 2.24 8.38 11.84
C GLY A 109 3.19 8.59 10.66
N TRP A 110 2.65 8.89 9.49
CA TRP A 110 3.44 9.20 8.30
C TRP A 110 4.39 10.38 8.52
N ALA A 111 3.87 11.49 9.07
CA ALA A 111 4.67 12.69 9.32
C ALA A 111 5.78 12.44 10.37
N ARG A 112 5.50 11.66 11.42
CA ARG A 112 6.50 11.28 12.42
C ARG A 112 7.63 10.46 11.79
N ASN A 113 7.28 9.43 11.01
CA ASN A 113 8.28 8.57 10.37
C ASN A 113 9.06 9.30 9.27
N LEU A 114 8.46 10.27 8.57
CA LEU A 114 9.17 11.07 7.57
C LEU A 114 10.21 12.01 8.19
N ARG A 115 9.95 12.51 9.41
CA ARG A 115 10.89 13.35 10.18
C ARG A 115 12.01 12.53 10.82
N HIS A 116 11.73 11.29 11.18
CA HIS A 116 12.69 10.36 11.79
C HIS A 116 12.77 9.03 11.01
N PRO A 117 13.21 9.09 9.74
CA PRO A 117 13.32 7.88 8.93
C PRO A 117 14.41 6.97 9.50
N ALA A 118 14.30 5.68 9.23
CA ALA A 118 15.39 4.76 9.53
C ALA A 118 16.64 5.19 8.73
N GLY A 119 17.81 5.16 9.36
CA GLY A 119 19.08 5.45 8.69
C GLY A 119 19.38 4.43 7.58
N PRO A 120 20.25 4.76 6.61
CA PRO A 120 20.65 3.83 5.57
C PRO A 120 21.30 2.57 6.17
N ARG A 121 21.02 1.40 5.57
CA ARG A 121 21.67 0.13 5.96
C ARG A 121 23.19 0.30 5.87
N SER A 122 23.90 0.08 6.98
CA SER A 122 25.34 -0.15 6.95
C SER A 122 25.60 -1.41 6.11
N PRO A 123 26.50 -1.37 5.11
CA PRO A 123 26.89 -2.60 4.44
C PRO A 123 27.64 -3.49 5.46
N SER A 124 27.17 -4.71 5.64
CA SER A 124 27.85 -5.79 6.34
C SER A 124 28.95 -6.40 5.48
#